data_AF-A0A6I4MYH7-F1
#
_entry.id   AF-A0A6I4MYH7-F1
#
_cell.length_a   1.000
_cell.length_b   1.000
_cell.length_c   1.000
_cell.angle_alpha   90.00
_cell.angle_beta   90.00
_cell.angle_gamma   90.00
#
_symmetry.space_group_name_H-M   'P 1'
#
loop_
_entity.id
_entity.type
_entity.pdbx_description
1 polymer ?
#
loop_
_entity_poly.entity_id
_entity_poly.type
_entity_poly.pdbx_seq_one_letter_code
_entity_poly.pdbx_strand_id
1 'polypeptide(L)'
;MKNLPADIGPYETEQQAADTCRDAYGHPHVPGHMRATNRARLTDACEAAGVELGAYDMHVLEWMTRWEPEVCAVVVGLVLRGAGEAR
;
A
#
# COMPACT_ATOMS: atom_id res chain seq x y z
N MET A 1 10.45 3.91 -2.44
CA MET A 1 9.75 5.20 -2.18
C MET A 1 9.09 5.85 -3.40
N LYS A 2 9.39 5.47 -4.65
CA LYS A 2 8.82 6.15 -5.84
C LYS A 2 7.31 5.93 -6.03
N ASN A 3 6.73 4.94 -5.35
CA ASN A 3 5.33 4.53 -5.57
C ASN A 3 4.41 4.82 -4.38
N LEU A 4 4.93 5.44 -3.31
CA LEU A 4 4.11 5.78 -2.14
C LEU A 4 3.15 6.93 -2.48
N PRO A 5 1.90 6.86 -2.01
CA PRO A 5 0.97 7.98 -2.16
C PRO A 5 1.47 9.22 -1.40
N ALA A 6 1.07 10.40 -1.88
CA ALA A 6 1.43 11.68 -1.25
C ALA A 6 0.77 11.87 0.13
N ASP A 7 -0.37 11.22 0.37
CA ASP A 7 -1.06 11.16 1.66
C ASP A 7 -1.05 9.71 2.17
N ILE A 8 -0.52 9.50 3.38
CA ILE A 8 -0.36 8.20 4.02
C ILE A 8 -1.34 8.00 5.19
N GLY A 9 -2.42 8.79 5.22
CA GLY A 9 -3.41 8.80 6.29
C GLY A 9 -2.89 9.42 7.60
N PRO A 10 -3.61 9.27 8.72
CA PRO A 10 -4.81 8.43 8.88
C PRO A 10 -5.98 8.89 8.02
N TYR A 11 -6.75 7.94 7.51
CA TYR A 11 -8.01 8.20 6.82
C TYR A 11 -9.15 8.00 7.81
N GLU A 12 -10.02 9.00 7.93
CA GLU A 12 -11.24 8.97 8.74
C GLU A 12 -12.42 8.38 7.96
N THR A 13 -12.33 8.34 6.63
CA THR A 13 -13.37 7.80 5.75
C THR A 13 -12.80 6.96 4.62
N GLU A 14 -13.60 6.02 4.11
CA GLU A 14 -13.26 5.23 2.92
C GLU A 14 -12.99 6.12 1.70
N GLN A 15 -13.73 7.23 1.55
CA GLN A 15 -13.53 8.18 0.44
C GLN A 15 -12.13 8.80 0.44
N GLN A 16 -11.56 9.10 1.60
CA GLN A 16 -10.19 9.62 1.70
C GLN A 16 -9.15 8.59 1.24
N ALA A 17 -9.35 7.31 1.60
CA ALA A 17 -8.51 6.22 1.11
C ALA A 17 -8.66 6.04 -0.41
N ALA A 18 -9.90 6.08 -0.93
CA ALA A 18 -10.20 5.97 -2.35
C ALA A 18 -9.58 7.09 -3.19
N ASP A 19 -9.66 8.33 -2.69
CA ASP A 19 -9.09 9.51 -3.36
C ASP A 19 -7.58 9.38 -3.59
N THR A 20 -6.90 8.71 -2.66
CA THR A 20 -5.46 8.41 -2.67
C THR A 20 -5.09 7.26 -3.62
N CYS A 21 -6.06 6.43 -4.00
CA CYS A 21 -5.87 5.24 -4.81
C CYS A 21 -6.40 5.35 -6.25
N ARG A 22 -6.82 6.54 -6.70
CA ARG A 22 -7.38 6.73 -8.04
C ARG A 22 -6.48 6.23 -9.18
N ASP A 23 -5.17 6.32 -9.04
CA ASP A 23 -4.17 5.83 -9.99
C ASP A 23 -4.15 4.30 -10.10
N ALA A 24 -4.45 3.57 -9.02
CA ALA A 24 -4.58 2.12 -9.03
C ALA A 24 -5.73 1.66 -9.95
N TYR A 25 -6.75 2.51 -10.13
CA TYR A 25 -7.87 2.30 -11.05
C TYR A 25 -7.70 2.99 -12.42
N GLY A 26 -6.66 3.81 -12.61
CA GLY A 26 -6.49 4.67 -13.79
C GLY A 26 -6.22 3.94 -15.11
N HIS A 27 -5.98 2.62 -15.08
CA HIS A 27 -5.68 1.81 -16.25
C HIS A 27 -6.50 0.50 -16.29
N PRO A 28 -7.84 0.58 -16.40
CA PRO A 28 -8.72 -0.60 -16.29
C PRO A 28 -8.51 -1.63 -17.41
N HIS A 29 -7.92 -1.21 -18.53
CA HIS A 29 -7.62 -2.09 -19.67
C HIS A 29 -6.28 -2.81 -19.57
N VAL A 30 -5.46 -2.51 -18.55
CA VAL A 30 -4.15 -3.16 -18.35
C VAL A 30 -4.31 -4.28 -17.32
N PRO A 31 -4.26 -5.55 -17.74
CA PRO A 31 -4.44 -6.67 -16.82
C PRO A 31 -3.43 -6.63 -15.68
N GLY A 32 -3.91 -6.74 -14.45
CA GLY A 32 -3.04 -6.78 -13.27
C GLY A 32 -2.45 -5.45 -12.84
N HIS A 33 -2.78 -4.33 -13.50
CA HIS A 33 -2.30 -2.99 -13.11
C HIS A 33 -2.55 -2.69 -11.63
N MET A 34 -3.79 -2.85 -11.18
CA MET A 34 -4.17 -2.66 -9.77
C MET A 34 -3.30 -3.49 -8.81
N ARG A 35 -3.09 -4.79 -9.12
CA ARG A 35 -2.25 -5.68 -8.29
C ARG A 35 -0.80 -5.23 -8.26
N ALA A 36 -0.27 -4.79 -9.41
CA ALA A 36 1.09 -4.27 -9.49
C ALA A 36 1.26 -2.98 -8.67
N THR A 37 0.27 -2.08 -8.72
CA THR A 37 0.25 -0.86 -7.91
C THR A 37 0.19 -1.16 -6.42
N ASN A 38 -0.71 -2.06 -5.99
CA ASN A 38 -0.82 -2.48 -4.59
C ASN A 38 0.49 -3.11 -4.10
N ARG A 39 1.08 -4.01 -4.90
CA ARG A 39 2.37 -4.64 -4.62
C ARG A 39 3.44 -3.60 -4.35
N ALA A 40 3.65 -2.68 -5.30
CA ALA A 40 4.69 -1.68 -5.23
C ALA A 40 4.54 -0.80 -3.98
N ARG A 41 3.31 -0.40 -3.64
CA ARG A 41 3.04 0.41 -2.45
C ARG A 41 3.33 -0.33 -1.15
N LEU A 42 2.86 -1.58 -1.02
CA LEU A 42 3.09 -2.40 0.17
C LEU A 42 4.58 -2.67 0.37
N THR A 43 5.31 -3.03 -0.69
CA THR A 43 6.76 -3.29 -0.59
C THR A 43 7.55 -2.02 -0.30
N ASP A 44 7.25 -0.91 -0.98
CA ASP A 44 7.92 0.38 -0.73
C ASP A 44 7.69 0.87 0.71
N ALA A 45 6.51 0.58 1.29
CA ALA A 45 6.19 0.96 2.66
C ALA A 45 6.99 0.16 3.69
N CYS A 46 7.07 -1.17 3.52
CA CYS A 46 7.90 -2.02 4.36
C CYS A 46 9.38 -1.64 4.26
N GLU A 47 9.90 -1.38 3.05
CA GLU A 47 11.27 -0.91 2.85
C GLU A 47 11.53 0.43 3.56
N ALA A 48 10.64 1.42 3.39
CA ALA A 48 10.78 2.72 4.02
C ALA A 48 10.67 2.67 5.56
N ALA A 49 9.91 1.70 6.09
CA ALA A 49 9.82 1.42 7.52
C ALA A 49 10.99 0.59 8.07
N GLY A 50 11.93 0.15 7.23
CA GLY A 50 13.06 -0.69 7.64
C GLY A 50 12.66 -2.12 8.03
N VAL A 51 11.52 -2.61 7.54
CA VAL A 51 11.03 -3.97 7.81
C VAL A 51 11.82 -4.98 6.98
N GLU A 52 12.49 -5.92 7.63
CA GLU A 52 13.05 -7.09 6.96
C GLU A 52 11.92 -8.09 6.63
N LEU A 53 11.71 -8.35 5.34
CA LEU A 53 10.63 -9.23 4.87
C LEU A 53 11.13 -10.67 4.73
N GLY A 54 10.50 -11.58 5.47
CA GLY A 54 10.67 -13.02 5.31
C GLY A 54 9.86 -13.61 4.16
N ALA A 55 10.06 -14.89 3.89
CA ALA A 55 9.39 -15.60 2.80
C ALA A 55 7.85 -15.60 2.94
N TYR A 56 7.35 -15.76 4.16
CA TYR A 56 5.90 -15.75 4.40
C TYR A 56 5.32 -14.34 4.32
N ASP A 57 6.06 -13.31 4.74
CA ASP A 57 5.63 -11.92 4.61
C ASP A 57 5.44 -11.56 3.13
N MET A 58 6.39 -11.96 2.28
CA MET A 58 6.25 -11.80 0.83
C MET A 58 5.02 -12.51 0.25
N HIS A 59 4.67 -13.69 0.79
CA HIS A 59 3.45 -14.40 0.41
C HIS A 59 2.18 -13.65 0.87
N VAL A 60 2.19 -13.09 2.08
CA VAL A 60 1.11 -12.27 2.61
C VAL A 60 0.96 -10.99 1.79
N LEU A 61 2.05 -10.30 1.46
CA LEU A 61 2.01 -9.11 0.61
C LEU A 61 1.44 -9.43 -0.79
N GLU A 62 1.81 -10.57 -1.39
CA GLU A 62 1.18 -11.05 -2.64
C GLU A 62 -0.33 -11.27 -2.49
N TRP A 63 -0.75 -11.92 -1.40
CA TRP A 63 -2.17 -12.14 -1.12
C TRP A 63 -2.92 -10.81 -0.95
N MET A 64 -2.32 -9.85 -0.26
CA MET A 64 -2.85 -8.51 -0.07
C MET A 64 -3.06 -7.76 -1.39
N THR A 65 -2.22 -7.96 -2.40
CA THR A 65 -2.39 -7.28 -3.71
C THR A 65 -3.74 -7.53 -4.37
N ARG A 66 -4.45 -8.59 -3.97
CA ARG A 66 -5.76 -9.00 -4.51
C ARG A 66 -6.93 -8.23 -3.90
N TRP A 67 -6.69 -7.53 -2.80
CA TRP A 67 -7.67 -6.69 -2.13
C TRP A 67 -7.77 -5.32 -2.79
N GLU A 68 -8.81 -4.58 -2.40
CA GLU A 68 -9.07 -3.22 -2.81
C GLU A 68 -7.86 -2.31 -2.50
N PRO A 69 -7.44 -1.43 -3.42
CA PRO A 69 -6.40 -0.44 -3.21
C PRO A 69 -6.53 0.37 -1.91
N GLU A 70 -7.76 0.69 -1.50
CA GLU A 70 -8.08 1.43 -0.27
C GLU A 70 -7.62 0.67 0.98
N VAL A 71 -7.88 -0.63 1.03
CA VAL A 71 -7.42 -1.51 2.12
C VAL A 71 -5.90 -1.55 2.15
N CYS A 72 -5.26 -1.67 0.99
CA CYS A 72 -3.81 -1.66 0.88
C CYS A 72 -3.22 -0.30 1.34
N ALA A 73 -3.86 0.82 1.01
CA ALA A 73 -3.42 2.15 1.40
C ALA A 73 -3.51 2.37 2.92
N VAL A 74 -4.57 1.89 3.57
CA VAL A 74 -4.67 1.91 5.05
C VAL A 74 -3.50 1.16 5.67
N VAL A 75 -3.16 -0.03 5.16
CA VAL A 75 -2.06 -0.84 5.69
C VAL A 75 -0.70 -0.18 5.46
N VAL A 76 -0.46 0.38 4.28
CA VAL A 76 0.73 1.21 3.99
C VAL A 76 0.87 2.35 5.00
N GLY A 77 -0.21 3.07 5.26
CA GLY A 77 -0.22 4.15 6.24
C GLY A 77 0.10 3.67 7.66
N LEU A 78 -0.46 2.53 8.09
CA LEU A 78 -0.18 1.94 9.40
C LEU A 78 1.30 1.56 9.56
N VAL A 79 1.90 0.93 8.54
CA VAL A 79 3.31 0.53 8.55
C VAL A 79 4.21 1.77 8.69
N LEU A 80 3.98 2.79 7.87
CA LEU A 80 4.82 3.99 7.86
C LEU A 80 4.69 4.82 9.14
N ARG A 81 3.48 4.98 9.68
CA ARG A 81 3.27 5.72 10.94
C ARG A 81 3.81 4.96 12.15
N GLY A 82 3.63 3.64 12.17
CA GLY A 82 4.20 2.78 13.22
C GLY A 82 5.73 2.86 13.29
N ALA A 83 6.40 2.98 12.14
CA ALA A 83 7.85 3.17 12.08
C ALA A 83 8.30 4.54 12.64
N GLY A 84 7.47 5.59 12.52
CA GLY A 84 7.75 6.91 13.08
C GLY A 84 7.60 6.99 14.61
N GLU A 85 6.79 6.11 15.20
CA GLU A 85 6.60 6.01 16.66
C GLU A 85 7.49 4.94 17.32
N ALA A 86 8.08 4.04 16.55
CA ALA A 86 9.06 3.07 17.02
C ALA A 86 10.38 3.78 17.40
N ARG A 87 10.48 4.22 18.65
CA ARG A 87 11.69 4.79 19.23
C ARG A 87 12.18 3.98 20.42
#